data_AF-D7GKX7-F1
#
_entry.id   AF-D7GKX7-F1
#
_cell.length_a   1.000
_cell.length_b   1.000
_cell.length_c   1.000
_cell.angle_alpha   90.00
_cell.angle_beta   90.00
_cell.angle_gamma   90.00
#
_symmetry.space_group_name_H-M   'P 1'
#
loop_
_entity.id
_entity.type
_entity.pdbx_description
1 polymer ?
#
loop_
_entity_poly.entity_id
_entity_poly.type
_entity_poly.pdbx_seq_one_letter_code
_entity_poly.pdbx_strand_id
1 'polypeptide(L)'
;ILVISGGDGGVVREVLKHETVEQVVLCDIDEVSPSAVIRVAKIFLPHMSKLLESPRVTVHIGDGFKFLAEHEGTYDVIITDSSDPVGPAEALFEKPYFQLLHDALTPGGHISTQGECMWLHLQLIKDMLKFTKEIFTNVEYAYTMIPTYPSGQIGHILAAKSPGRDLKTPVRDVRDCRYYNKGIHASAFVLPEFVDALLYQDRDIRPVFGRELKALDNEPAKKVLLLGSGFVARPCAEYIVRQPENKLTIACRTLSSAQALAENLPDTTPISLDVTNTAALEAAVAEHDLVISLIPYTYHADVIKAAIKGKTHVVTTSYVSPAMRALDEEAKAAGIVVLNEIGLDPGIDHLYAVKTTDEVHEKGGKVSE
;
A
#
# COMPACT_ATOMS: atom_id res chain seq x y z
N ILE A 1 -27.37 -9.56 -23.99
CA ILE A 1 -26.53 -8.86 -22.98
C ILE A 1 -26.28 -9.80 -21.81
N LEU A 2 -25.06 -9.85 -21.28
CA LEU A 2 -24.71 -10.61 -20.07
C LEU A 2 -24.44 -9.65 -18.91
N VAL A 3 -24.92 -10.00 -17.73
CA VAL A 3 -24.55 -9.37 -16.45
C VAL A 3 -23.89 -10.44 -15.59
N ILE A 4 -22.64 -10.22 -15.21
CA ILE A 4 -21.91 -11.06 -14.24
C ILE A 4 -22.05 -10.43 -12.86
N SER A 5 -22.44 -11.24 -11.88
CA SER A 5 -22.91 -10.78 -10.57
C SER A 5 -24.10 -9.82 -10.70
N GLY A 6 -24.31 -8.89 -9.76
CA GLY A 6 -25.47 -7.98 -9.78
C GLY A 6 -26.80 -8.65 -9.41
N GLY A 7 -26.76 -9.62 -8.49
CA GLY A 7 -27.93 -10.37 -8.02
C GLY A 7 -29.06 -9.52 -7.43
N ASP A 8 -28.83 -8.26 -7.08
CA ASP A 8 -29.88 -7.32 -6.67
C ASP A 8 -30.84 -6.94 -7.82
N GLY A 9 -30.40 -7.12 -9.08
CA GLY A 9 -31.19 -6.89 -10.28
C GLY A 9 -31.23 -5.44 -10.78
N GLY A 10 -30.52 -4.51 -10.13
CA GLY A 10 -30.44 -3.11 -10.52
C GLY A 10 -29.94 -2.90 -11.95
N VAL A 11 -28.84 -3.57 -12.33
CA VAL A 11 -28.29 -3.49 -13.70
C VAL A 11 -29.28 -4.05 -14.72
N VAL A 12 -29.85 -5.23 -14.46
CA VAL A 12 -30.86 -5.85 -15.35
C VAL A 12 -32.05 -4.93 -15.56
N ARG A 13 -32.52 -4.26 -14.50
CA ARG A 13 -33.62 -3.29 -14.57
C ARG A 13 -33.32 -2.15 -15.55
N GLU A 14 -32.11 -1.60 -15.50
CA GLU A 14 -31.70 -0.50 -16.38
C GLU A 14 -31.48 -0.98 -17.83
N VAL A 15 -30.85 -2.14 -18.02
CA VAL A 15 -30.65 -2.74 -19.35
C VAL A 15 -31.98 -2.93 -20.08
N LEU A 16 -33.03 -3.36 -19.38
CA LEU A 16 -34.34 -3.61 -19.98
C LEU A 16 -35.11 -2.36 -20.41
N LYS A 17 -34.64 -1.14 -20.06
CA LYS A 17 -35.17 0.13 -20.59
C LYS A 17 -34.86 0.32 -22.07
N HIS A 18 -33.86 -0.39 -22.60
CA HIS A 18 -33.53 -0.36 -24.02
C HIS A 18 -34.47 -1.30 -24.78
N GLU A 19 -35.37 -0.73 -25.58
CA GLU A 19 -36.36 -1.47 -26.39
C GLU A 19 -35.69 -2.43 -27.40
N THR A 20 -34.46 -2.14 -27.82
CA THR A 20 -33.67 -2.99 -28.73
C THR A 20 -33.07 -4.23 -28.05
N VAL A 21 -33.19 -4.37 -26.73
CA VAL A 21 -32.65 -5.52 -26.00
C VAL A 21 -33.65 -6.67 -26.03
N GLU A 22 -33.26 -7.76 -26.69
CA GLU A 22 -34.07 -8.97 -26.84
C GLU A 22 -33.90 -9.93 -25.66
N GLN A 23 -32.66 -10.12 -25.19
CA GLN A 23 -32.34 -11.02 -24.08
C GLN A 23 -31.26 -10.46 -23.14
N VAL A 24 -31.47 -10.67 -21.84
CA VAL A 24 -30.50 -10.42 -20.77
C VAL A 24 -30.24 -11.73 -20.04
N VAL A 25 -28.99 -12.11 -19.87
CA VAL A 25 -28.57 -13.22 -19.02
C VAL A 25 -27.92 -12.62 -17.77
N LEU A 26 -28.38 -13.03 -16.59
CA LEU A 26 -27.76 -12.74 -15.31
C LEU A 26 -27.04 -13.99 -14.84
N CYS A 27 -25.72 -13.94 -14.64
CA CYS A 27 -24.94 -15.02 -14.06
C CYS A 27 -24.40 -14.57 -12.69
N ASP A 28 -24.95 -15.12 -11.61
CA ASP A 28 -24.55 -14.79 -10.25
C ASP A 28 -24.20 -16.09 -9.49
N ILE A 29 -23.17 -16.04 -8.64
CA ILE A 29 -22.72 -17.22 -7.89
C ILE A 29 -23.77 -17.72 -6.89
N ASP A 30 -24.67 -16.82 -6.44
CA ASP A 30 -25.83 -17.00 -5.54
C ASP A 30 -25.77 -18.29 -4.70
N GLU A 31 -24.77 -18.38 -3.82
CA GLU A 31 -24.55 -19.59 -3.01
C GLU A 31 -25.79 -19.94 -2.20
N VAL A 32 -26.12 -21.24 -2.13
CA VAL A 32 -27.29 -21.80 -1.44
C VAL A 32 -27.11 -21.68 0.09
N SER A 33 -27.19 -20.45 0.59
CA SER A 33 -27.02 -20.04 1.98
C SER A 33 -28.17 -19.09 2.34
N PRO A 34 -28.51 -18.87 3.63
CA PRO A 34 -29.48 -17.84 4.05
C PRO A 34 -29.22 -16.43 3.48
N SER A 35 -28.04 -16.18 2.91
CA SER A 35 -27.59 -14.93 2.31
C SER A 35 -27.66 -14.84 0.77
N ALA A 36 -28.35 -15.76 0.08
CA ALA A 36 -28.52 -15.73 -1.38
C ALA A 36 -29.06 -14.35 -1.85
N VAL A 37 -28.22 -13.60 -2.57
CA VAL A 37 -28.40 -12.18 -2.92
C VAL A 37 -29.68 -11.99 -3.71
N ILE A 38 -29.94 -12.84 -4.72
CA ILE A 38 -31.13 -12.72 -5.58
C ILE A 38 -32.40 -12.91 -4.74
N ARG A 39 -32.41 -13.93 -3.87
CA ARG A 39 -33.56 -14.21 -3.00
C ARG A 39 -33.84 -13.05 -2.05
N VAL A 40 -32.81 -12.53 -1.38
CA VAL A 40 -32.94 -11.43 -0.42
C VAL A 40 -33.35 -10.15 -1.13
N ALA A 41 -32.81 -9.87 -2.31
CA ALA A 41 -33.20 -8.70 -3.11
C ALA A 41 -34.66 -8.75 -3.57
N LYS A 42 -35.21 -9.93 -3.88
CA LYS A 42 -36.64 -10.09 -4.19
C LYS A 42 -37.55 -9.74 -3.01
N ILE A 43 -37.10 -9.98 -1.78
CA ILE A 43 -37.86 -9.70 -0.55
C ILE A 43 -37.72 -8.23 -0.15
N PHE A 44 -36.49 -7.71 -0.09
CA PHE A 44 -36.21 -6.41 0.53
C PHE A 44 -35.97 -5.28 -0.46
N LEU A 45 -35.61 -5.57 -1.71
CA LEU A 45 -35.33 -4.60 -2.77
C LEU A 45 -36.18 -4.83 -4.03
N PRO A 46 -37.52 -5.00 -3.94
CA PRO A 46 -38.35 -5.35 -5.09
C PRO A 46 -38.32 -4.30 -6.21
N HIS A 47 -38.02 -3.04 -5.89
CA HIS A 47 -37.86 -1.97 -6.88
C HIS A 47 -36.59 -2.13 -7.75
N MET A 48 -35.66 -2.99 -7.36
CA MET A 48 -34.47 -3.38 -8.15
C MET A 48 -34.72 -4.72 -8.85
N SER A 49 -35.12 -5.72 -8.07
CA SER A 49 -35.13 -7.14 -8.49
C SER A 49 -36.38 -7.61 -9.24
N LYS A 50 -37.49 -6.85 -9.23
CA LYS A 50 -38.75 -7.30 -9.87
C LYS A 50 -38.60 -7.65 -11.35
N LEU A 51 -37.72 -6.97 -12.08
CA LEU A 51 -37.54 -7.24 -13.51
C LEU A 51 -36.72 -8.51 -13.81
N LEU A 52 -36.17 -9.18 -12.79
CA LEU A 52 -35.56 -10.50 -12.94
C LEU A 52 -36.58 -11.58 -13.38
N GLU A 53 -37.88 -11.32 -13.21
CA GLU A 53 -38.97 -12.22 -13.67
C GLU A 53 -39.45 -11.91 -15.09
N SER A 54 -38.83 -10.94 -15.78
CA SER A 54 -39.18 -10.62 -17.16
C SER A 54 -38.93 -11.82 -18.08
N PRO A 55 -39.79 -12.09 -19.08
CA PRO A 55 -39.54 -13.16 -20.05
C PRO A 55 -38.29 -12.94 -20.92
N ARG A 56 -37.73 -11.71 -20.90
CA ARG A 56 -36.45 -11.39 -21.56
C ARG A 56 -35.22 -11.71 -20.71
N VAL A 57 -35.40 -12.16 -19.47
CA VAL A 57 -34.31 -12.41 -18.51
C VAL A 57 -34.14 -13.90 -18.29
N THR A 58 -32.91 -14.38 -18.40
CA THR A 58 -32.50 -15.71 -17.97
C THR A 58 -31.54 -15.58 -16.79
N VAL A 59 -31.89 -16.16 -15.65
CA VAL A 59 -31.02 -16.17 -14.46
C VAL A 59 -30.28 -17.50 -14.42
N HIS A 60 -28.95 -17.44 -14.44
CA HIS A 60 -28.04 -18.56 -14.25
C HIS A 60 -27.38 -18.44 -12.88
N ILE A 61 -27.49 -19.49 -12.07
CA ILE A 61 -26.81 -19.56 -10.77
C ILE A 61 -25.54 -20.39 -10.94
N GLY A 62 -24.39 -19.74 -10.82
CA GLY A 62 -23.11 -20.40 -11.02
C GLY A 62 -21.93 -19.44 -11.09
N ASP A 63 -20.74 -20.04 -11.17
CA ASP A 63 -19.47 -19.33 -11.31
C ASP A 63 -19.37 -18.63 -12.69
N GLY A 64 -19.19 -17.31 -12.67
CA GLY A 64 -19.04 -16.49 -13.87
C GLY A 64 -17.84 -16.85 -14.74
N PHE A 65 -16.74 -17.35 -14.16
CA PHE A 65 -15.58 -17.80 -14.94
C PHE A 65 -15.92 -18.99 -15.82
N LYS A 66 -16.53 -20.01 -15.21
CA LYS A 66 -16.96 -21.20 -15.93
C LYS A 66 -18.01 -20.83 -16.98
N PHE A 67 -18.95 -19.97 -16.61
CA PHE A 67 -19.99 -19.52 -17.52
C PHE A 67 -19.38 -18.83 -18.76
N LEU A 68 -18.46 -17.88 -18.58
CA LEU A 68 -17.82 -17.19 -19.71
C LEU A 68 -17.01 -18.14 -20.60
N ALA A 69 -16.29 -19.10 -20.02
CA ALA A 69 -15.50 -20.08 -20.77
C ALA A 69 -16.34 -20.98 -21.69
N GLU A 70 -17.64 -21.14 -21.41
CA GLU A 70 -18.57 -21.95 -22.20
C GLU A 70 -19.30 -21.13 -23.29
N HIS A 71 -19.13 -19.80 -23.34
CA HIS A 71 -19.93 -18.90 -24.18
C HIS A 71 -19.06 -17.95 -25.02
N GLU A 72 -18.37 -18.46 -26.03
CA GLU A 72 -17.58 -17.64 -26.97
C GLU A 72 -18.46 -16.87 -27.96
N GLY A 73 -18.11 -15.61 -28.26
CA GLY A 73 -18.75 -14.83 -29.33
C GLY A 73 -20.26 -14.66 -29.21
N THR A 74 -20.80 -14.69 -28.00
CA THR A 74 -22.25 -14.83 -27.74
C THR A 74 -22.93 -13.50 -27.38
N TYR A 75 -22.23 -12.59 -26.71
CA TYR A 75 -22.83 -11.38 -26.12
C TYR A 75 -22.37 -10.09 -26.78
N ASP A 76 -23.29 -9.16 -27.07
CA ASP A 76 -22.91 -7.83 -27.58
C ASP A 76 -22.37 -6.89 -26.49
N VAL A 77 -22.86 -7.08 -25.26
CA VAL A 77 -22.44 -6.31 -24.09
C VAL A 77 -22.34 -7.25 -22.90
N ILE A 78 -21.26 -7.13 -22.13
CA ILE A 78 -21.08 -7.78 -20.84
C ILE A 78 -20.87 -6.70 -19.77
N ILE A 79 -21.62 -6.77 -18.67
CA ILE A 79 -21.47 -5.87 -17.52
C ILE A 79 -21.07 -6.71 -16.32
N THR A 80 -19.96 -6.39 -15.68
CA THR A 80 -19.53 -7.04 -14.44
C THR A 80 -19.81 -6.12 -13.26
N ASP A 81 -20.80 -6.47 -12.46
CA ASP A 81 -21.29 -5.73 -11.29
C ASP A 81 -20.88 -6.45 -10.01
N SER A 82 -19.56 -6.52 -9.78
CA SER A 82 -18.95 -7.27 -8.68
C SER A 82 -18.70 -6.41 -7.44
N SER A 83 -18.51 -7.09 -6.30
CA SER A 83 -17.94 -6.47 -5.09
C SER A 83 -16.43 -6.22 -5.23
N ASP A 84 -15.86 -5.57 -4.21
CA ASP A 84 -14.42 -5.30 -4.06
C ASP A 84 -13.54 -6.56 -4.26
N PRO A 85 -12.26 -6.42 -4.68
CA PRO A 85 -11.32 -7.52 -4.95
C PRO A 85 -10.83 -8.22 -3.67
N VAL A 86 -11.76 -8.77 -2.89
CA VAL A 86 -11.49 -9.51 -1.66
C VAL A 86 -12.27 -10.82 -1.71
N GLY A 87 -11.59 -11.92 -1.39
CA GLY A 87 -12.21 -13.24 -1.38
C GLY A 87 -12.61 -13.68 -2.78
N PRO A 88 -13.83 -14.20 -3.01
CA PRO A 88 -14.22 -14.79 -4.31
C PRO A 88 -14.14 -13.83 -5.50
N ALA A 89 -14.22 -12.52 -5.26
CA ALA A 89 -14.23 -11.52 -6.33
C ALA A 89 -12.82 -11.13 -6.81
N GLU A 90 -11.75 -11.48 -6.08
CA GLU A 90 -10.36 -11.09 -6.41
C GLU A 90 -9.97 -11.46 -7.86
N ALA A 91 -10.32 -12.68 -8.28
CA ALA A 91 -10.02 -13.15 -9.62
C ALA A 91 -10.68 -12.30 -10.74
N LEU A 92 -11.82 -11.64 -10.46
CA LEU A 92 -12.52 -10.80 -11.44
C LEU A 92 -11.74 -9.52 -11.81
N PHE A 93 -10.67 -9.21 -11.08
CA PHE A 93 -9.82 -8.05 -11.30
C PHE A 93 -8.49 -8.41 -11.99
N GLU A 94 -8.35 -9.66 -12.45
CA GLU A 94 -7.12 -10.15 -13.07
C GLU A 94 -7.25 -10.30 -14.61
N LYS A 95 -6.09 -10.26 -15.28
CA LYS A 95 -5.98 -10.39 -16.75
C LYS A 95 -6.73 -11.60 -17.34
N PRO A 96 -6.69 -12.82 -16.76
CA PRO A 96 -7.40 -13.97 -17.32
C PRO A 96 -8.91 -13.76 -17.41
N TYR A 97 -9.52 -13.06 -16.45
CA TYR A 97 -10.94 -12.75 -16.49
C TYR A 97 -11.29 -11.82 -17.65
N PHE A 98 -10.48 -10.78 -17.89
CA PHE A 98 -10.69 -9.86 -19.00
C PHE A 98 -10.52 -10.53 -20.37
N GLN A 99 -9.68 -11.57 -20.46
CA GLN A 99 -9.59 -12.39 -21.67
C GLN A 99 -10.89 -13.17 -21.91
N LEU A 100 -11.47 -13.78 -20.87
CA LEU A 100 -12.76 -14.47 -20.95
C LEU A 100 -13.88 -13.51 -21.38
N LEU A 101 -13.91 -12.29 -20.82
CA LEU A 101 -14.83 -11.24 -21.25
C LEU A 101 -14.67 -10.91 -22.74
N HIS A 102 -13.44 -10.74 -23.22
CA HIS A 102 -13.15 -10.44 -24.61
C HIS A 102 -13.62 -11.55 -25.56
N ASP A 103 -13.39 -12.80 -25.18
CA ASP A 103 -13.69 -13.97 -26.01
C ASP A 103 -15.20 -14.25 -26.06
N ALA A 104 -15.91 -13.98 -24.96
CA ALA A 104 -17.37 -14.10 -24.91
C ALA A 104 -18.14 -13.03 -25.69
N LEU A 105 -17.47 -11.93 -26.07
CA LEU A 105 -18.09 -10.85 -26.83
C LEU A 105 -18.17 -11.15 -28.34
N THR A 106 -19.30 -10.80 -28.96
CA THR A 106 -19.47 -10.73 -30.41
C THR A 106 -18.49 -9.72 -31.05
N PRO A 107 -18.25 -9.79 -32.38
CA PRO A 107 -17.49 -8.76 -33.07
C PRO A 107 -18.06 -7.36 -32.83
N GLY A 108 -17.23 -6.46 -32.28
CA GLY A 108 -17.62 -5.10 -31.92
C GLY A 108 -18.34 -4.94 -30.58
N GLY A 109 -18.43 -6.00 -29.79
CA GLY A 109 -19.00 -5.94 -28.45
C GLY A 109 -18.20 -5.10 -27.44
N HIS A 110 -18.83 -4.80 -26.31
CA HIS A 110 -18.33 -3.91 -25.27
C HIS A 110 -18.41 -4.55 -23.88
N ILE A 111 -17.48 -4.18 -23.00
CA ILE A 111 -17.59 -4.43 -21.56
C ILE A 111 -17.70 -3.14 -20.75
N SER A 112 -18.34 -3.27 -19.59
CA SER A 112 -18.27 -2.31 -18.48
C SER A 112 -18.11 -3.10 -17.18
N THR A 113 -16.97 -2.96 -16.53
CA THR A 113 -16.65 -3.66 -15.28
C THR A 113 -16.49 -2.64 -14.16
N GLN A 114 -16.96 -2.94 -12.95
CA GLN A 114 -16.59 -2.16 -11.76
C GLN A 114 -15.07 -1.98 -11.73
N GLY A 115 -14.61 -0.77 -11.46
CA GLY A 115 -13.20 -0.37 -11.60
C GLY A 115 -12.67 0.40 -10.40
N GLU A 116 -13.20 0.15 -9.21
CA GLU A 116 -12.71 0.73 -7.95
C GLU A 116 -12.64 2.27 -7.85
N CYS A 117 -12.27 2.78 -6.68
CA CYS A 117 -12.22 4.21 -6.41
C CYS A 117 -10.84 4.83 -6.72
N MET A 118 -10.78 5.78 -7.65
CA MET A 118 -9.51 6.48 -8.02
C MET A 118 -8.82 7.23 -6.85
N TRP A 119 -9.51 7.53 -5.75
CA TRP A 119 -8.88 8.13 -4.56
C TRP A 119 -8.13 7.11 -3.69
N LEU A 120 -8.47 5.82 -3.80
CA LEU A 120 -7.99 4.77 -2.90
C LEU A 120 -7.17 3.72 -3.64
N HIS A 121 -7.57 3.38 -4.86
CA HIS A 121 -7.13 2.19 -5.59
C HIS A 121 -6.47 2.53 -6.93
N LEU A 122 -5.85 3.72 -7.04
CA LEU A 122 -5.34 4.24 -8.31
C LEU A 122 -4.30 3.33 -8.97
N GLN A 123 -3.45 2.65 -8.18
CA GLN A 123 -2.47 1.71 -8.70
C GLN A 123 -3.13 0.46 -9.30
N LEU A 124 -4.12 -0.12 -8.60
CA LEU A 124 -4.90 -1.24 -9.13
C LEU A 124 -5.60 -0.86 -10.44
N ILE A 125 -6.20 0.34 -10.50
CA ILE A 125 -6.83 0.85 -11.73
C ILE A 125 -5.82 0.97 -12.87
N LYS A 126 -4.60 1.47 -12.60
CA LYS A 126 -3.52 1.56 -13.58
C LYS A 126 -3.14 0.19 -14.14
N ASP A 127 -2.99 -0.81 -13.26
CA ASP A 127 -2.61 -2.16 -13.65
C ASP A 127 -3.71 -2.84 -14.46
N MET A 128 -4.98 -2.66 -14.06
CA MET A 128 -6.13 -3.12 -14.83
C MET A 128 -6.19 -2.49 -16.21
N LEU A 129 -6.15 -1.16 -16.30
CA LEU A 129 -6.15 -0.47 -17.59
C LEU A 129 -5.00 -0.93 -18.49
N LYS A 130 -3.82 -1.15 -17.93
CA LYS A 130 -2.65 -1.63 -18.68
C LYS A 130 -2.92 -2.98 -19.32
N PHE A 131 -3.32 -3.99 -18.56
CA PHE A 131 -3.57 -5.30 -19.16
C PHE A 131 -4.84 -5.32 -20.02
N THR A 132 -5.86 -4.51 -19.73
CA THR A 132 -7.05 -4.42 -20.59
C THR A 132 -6.69 -3.85 -21.96
N LYS A 133 -5.76 -2.89 -22.04
CA LYS A 133 -5.23 -2.34 -23.31
C LYS A 133 -4.42 -3.36 -24.12
N GLU A 134 -3.94 -4.44 -23.50
CA GLU A 134 -3.30 -5.55 -24.20
C GLU A 134 -4.32 -6.51 -24.84
N ILE A 135 -5.58 -6.48 -24.37
CA ILE A 135 -6.66 -7.39 -24.79
C ILE A 135 -7.64 -6.70 -25.74
N PHE A 136 -8.01 -5.45 -25.44
CA PHE A 136 -9.03 -4.68 -26.16
C PHE A 136 -8.41 -3.53 -26.95
N THR A 137 -9.07 -3.13 -28.04
CA THR A 137 -8.58 -2.08 -28.95
C THR A 137 -8.86 -0.67 -28.42
N ASN A 138 -9.97 -0.49 -27.71
CA ASN A 138 -10.34 0.77 -27.07
C ASN A 138 -10.64 0.50 -25.59
N VAL A 139 -9.99 1.23 -24.70
CA VAL A 139 -10.12 1.08 -23.24
C VAL A 139 -10.14 2.45 -22.60
N GLU A 140 -11.12 2.68 -21.75
CA GLU A 140 -11.31 3.95 -21.04
C GLU A 140 -11.71 3.69 -19.58
N TYR A 141 -11.36 4.63 -18.72
CA TYR A 141 -11.86 4.69 -17.34
C TYR A 141 -12.88 5.81 -17.21
N ALA A 142 -14.01 5.50 -16.58
CA ALA A 142 -15.01 6.48 -16.18
C ALA A 142 -15.33 6.33 -14.70
N TYR A 143 -15.93 7.34 -14.09
CA TYR A 143 -16.37 7.26 -12.70
C TYR A 143 -17.76 7.87 -12.49
N THR A 144 -18.40 7.49 -11.38
CA THR A 144 -19.69 8.03 -10.95
C THR A 144 -19.67 8.37 -9.46
N MET A 145 -20.50 9.34 -9.08
CA MET A 145 -20.64 9.77 -7.68
C MET A 145 -21.73 8.97 -6.98
N ILE A 146 -21.38 8.30 -5.88
CA ILE A 146 -22.27 7.48 -5.06
C ILE A 146 -21.85 7.63 -3.59
N PRO A 147 -22.56 8.46 -2.79
CA PRO A 147 -22.13 8.84 -1.44
C PRO A 147 -21.90 7.68 -0.47
N THR A 148 -22.54 6.53 -0.70
CA THR A 148 -22.48 5.36 0.18
C THR A 148 -21.30 4.43 -0.08
N TYR A 149 -20.53 4.66 -1.15
CA TYR A 149 -19.29 3.90 -1.40
C TYR A 149 -18.08 4.63 -0.82
N PRO A 150 -16.95 3.92 -0.58
CA PRO A 150 -15.72 4.52 -0.07
C PRO A 150 -15.27 5.74 -0.88
N SER A 151 -15.02 6.84 -0.18
CA SER A 151 -14.69 8.15 -0.77
C SER A 151 -15.76 8.73 -1.72
N GLY A 152 -17.01 8.24 -1.65
CA GLY A 152 -18.18 8.86 -2.29
C GLY A 152 -18.30 8.66 -3.79
N GLN A 153 -17.55 7.72 -4.38
CA GLN A 153 -17.54 7.46 -5.82
C GLN A 153 -17.08 6.04 -6.17
N ILE A 154 -17.28 5.64 -7.42
CA ILE A 154 -16.73 4.40 -7.97
C ILE A 154 -16.38 4.55 -9.45
N GLY A 155 -15.37 3.81 -9.87
CA GLY A 155 -14.90 3.74 -11.24
C GLY A 155 -15.51 2.60 -12.03
N HIS A 156 -15.32 2.67 -13.34
CA HIS A 156 -15.68 1.66 -14.31
C HIS A 156 -14.58 1.55 -15.36
N ILE A 157 -14.14 0.33 -15.67
CA ILE A 157 -13.32 0.06 -16.85
C ILE A 157 -14.26 -0.30 -17.99
N LEU A 158 -14.20 0.50 -19.05
CA LEU A 158 -14.97 0.28 -20.28
C LEU A 158 -14.02 -0.12 -21.39
N ALA A 159 -14.39 -1.15 -22.15
CA ALA A 159 -13.58 -1.58 -23.29
C ALA A 159 -14.42 -2.04 -24.48
N ALA A 160 -13.85 -1.94 -25.68
CA ALA A 160 -14.49 -2.35 -26.93
C ALA A 160 -13.55 -3.18 -27.80
N LYS A 161 -14.12 -4.11 -28.58
CA LYS A 161 -13.37 -4.89 -29.59
C LYS A 161 -13.12 -4.10 -30.87
N SER A 162 -14.05 -3.24 -31.27
CA SER A 162 -13.94 -2.48 -32.53
C SER A 162 -12.92 -1.34 -32.43
N PRO A 163 -11.89 -1.31 -33.28
CA PRO A 163 -10.95 -0.20 -33.35
C PRO A 163 -11.65 1.14 -33.62
N GLY A 164 -11.21 2.19 -32.93
CA GLY A 164 -11.71 3.55 -33.13
C GLY A 164 -13.10 3.80 -32.53
N ARG A 165 -13.63 2.86 -31.73
CA ARG A 165 -14.90 3.10 -31.03
C ARG A 165 -14.72 4.20 -29.98
N ASP A 166 -15.50 5.26 -30.11
CA ASP A 166 -15.64 6.29 -29.09
C ASP A 166 -16.58 5.81 -27.96
N LEU A 167 -16.04 5.67 -26.76
CA LEU A 167 -16.78 5.32 -25.53
C LEU A 167 -17.28 6.54 -24.76
N LYS A 168 -16.76 7.74 -25.07
CA LYS A 168 -17.02 9.00 -24.36
C LYS A 168 -18.24 9.73 -24.88
N THR A 169 -18.62 9.49 -26.14
CA THR A 169 -19.80 10.11 -26.75
C THR A 169 -21.00 9.13 -26.77
N PRO A 170 -22.10 9.45 -26.05
CA PRO A 170 -23.29 8.60 -26.06
C PRO A 170 -24.05 8.71 -27.39
N VAL A 171 -24.37 7.56 -27.99
CA VAL A 171 -25.05 7.47 -29.30
C VAL A 171 -26.58 7.42 -29.22
N ARG A 172 -27.16 7.37 -28.03
CA ARG A 172 -28.61 7.26 -27.81
C ARG A 172 -29.05 7.93 -26.51
N ASP A 173 -30.32 8.29 -26.43
CA ASP A 173 -30.94 8.75 -25.18
C ASP A 173 -31.48 7.54 -24.40
N VAL A 174 -31.44 7.65 -23.07
CA VAL A 174 -32.04 6.67 -22.15
C VAL A 174 -33.10 7.40 -21.33
N ARG A 175 -34.33 6.86 -21.33
CA ARG A 175 -35.46 7.47 -20.64
C ARG A 175 -35.45 7.09 -19.15
N ASP A 176 -36.16 7.86 -18.34
CA ASP A 176 -36.44 7.56 -16.93
C ASP A 176 -35.19 7.36 -16.05
N CYS A 177 -34.11 8.08 -16.37
CA CYS A 177 -32.89 8.10 -15.57
C CYS A 177 -32.96 9.20 -14.50
N ARG A 178 -32.46 8.90 -13.30
CA ARG A 178 -32.31 9.89 -12.21
C ARG A 178 -30.94 10.55 -12.17
N TYR A 179 -29.91 9.85 -12.66
CA TYR A 179 -28.52 10.28 -12.66
C TYR A 179 -27.98 10.40 -14.08
N TYR A 180 -28.04 9.31 -14.84
CA TYR A 180 -27.53 9.26 -16.21
C TYR A 180 -28.25 10.26 -17.13
N ASN A 181 -27.46 11.02 -17.88
CA ASN A 181 -27.85 11.75 -19.08
C ASN A 181 -26.61 11.92 -19.96
N LYS A 182 -26.75 12.43 -21.19
CA LYS A 182 -25.62 12.53 -22.14
C LYS A 182 -24.46 13.39 -21.63
N GLY A 183 -24.77 14.47 -20.91
CA GLY A 183 -23.75 15.34 -20.31
C GLY A 183 -22.97 14.63 -19.20
N ILE A 184 -23.68 13.89 -18.34
CA ILE A 184 -23.07 13.06 -17.29
C ILE A 184 -22.22 11.95 -17.90
N HIS A 185 -22.69 11.29 -18.97
CA HIS A 185 -21.89 10.28 -19.68
C HIS A 185 -20.54 10.85 -20.12
N ALA A 186 -20.52 11.97 -20.83
CA ALA A 186 -19.27 12.58 -21.29
C ALA A 186 -18.39 13.05 -20.12
N SER A 187 -19.01 13.62 -19.08
CA SER A 187 -18.30 14.14 -17.91
C SER A 187 -17.67 13.04 -17.05
N ALA A 188 -18.22 11.83 -17.06
CA ALA A 188 -17.70 10.68 -16.30
C ALA A 188 -16.27 10.28 -16.72
N PHE A 189 -15.84 10.68 -17.92
CA PHE A 189 -14.48 10.46 -18.43
C PHE A 189 -13.53 11.63 -18.17
N VAL A 190 -13.99 12.72 -17.56
CA VAL A 190 -13.15 13.87 -17.21
C VAL A 190 -12.57 13.64 -15.81
N LEU A 191 -11.30 13.22 -15.76
CA LEU A 191 -10.64 12.80 -14.54
C LEU A 191 -9.87 13.95 -13.87
N PRO A 192 -9.66 13.92 -12.54
CA PRO A 192 -8.70 14.80 -11.88
C PRO A 192 -7.29 14.66 -12.46
N GLU A 193 -6.52 15.75 -12.47
CA GLU A 193 -5.18 15.79 -13.11
C GLU A 193 -4.22 14.69 -12.59
N PHE A 194 -4.22 14.40 -11.29
CA PHE A 194 -3.35 13.35 -10.73
C PHE A 194 -3.72 11.93 -11.20
N VAL A 195 -4.99 11.73 -11.54
CA VAL A 195 -5.51 10.46 -12.06
C VAL A 195 -5.14 10.36 -13.53
N ASP A 196 -5.41 11.40 -14.33
CA ASP A 196 -5.05 11.43 -15.74
C ASP A 196 -3.54 11.25 -15.96
N ALA A 197 -2.73 12.00 -15.23
CA ALA A 197 -1.28 11.91 -15.26
C ALA A 197 -0.79 10.48 -14.99
N LEU A 198 -1.35 9.79 -13.99
CA LEU A 198 -0.89 8.45 -13.64
C LEU A 198 -1.41 7.37 -14.60
N LEU A 199 -2.68 7.45 -15.02
CA LEU A 199 -3.34 6.40 -15.81
C LEU A 199 -3.02 6.48 -17.31
N TYR A 200 -2.80 7.68 -17.85
CA TYR A 200 -2.65 7.91 -19.29
C TYR A 200 -1.30 8.49 -19.69
N GLN A 201 -0.60 9.18 -18.78
CA GLN A 201 0.70 9.81 -19.07
C GLN A 201 1.89 9.12 -18.36
N ASP A 202 1.62 8.08 -17.58
CA ASP A 202 2.61 7.34 -16.78
C ASP A 202 3.45 8.26 -15.86
N ARG A 203 2.81 9.30 -15.31
CA ARG A 203 3.41 10.30 -14.43
C ARG A 203 2.70 10.34 -13.08
N ASP A 204 3.44 10.14 -12.00
CA ASP A 204 2.91 10.36 -10.65
C ASP A 204 3.21 11.78 -10.18
N ILE A 205 2.15 12.58 -10.03
CA ILE A 205 2.23 13.98 -9.54
C ILE A 205 1.60 14.14 -8.16
N ARG A 206 1.26 13.02 -7.49
CA ARG A 206 0.71 13.06 -6.14
C ARG A 206 1.78 13.59 -5.18
N PRO A 207 1.37 14.27 -4.08
CA PRO A 207 2.31 14.70 -3.06
C PRO A 207 3.02 13.49 -2.43
N VAL A 208 4.33 13.60 -2.27
CA VAL A 208 5.16 12.62 -1.58
C VAL A 208 5.17 12.97 -0.08
N PHE A 209 5.05 11.97 0.79
CA PHE A 209 5.02 12.17 2.24
C PHE A 209 5.99 11.22 2.96
N GLY A 210 6.34 11.54 4.21
CA GLY A 210 7.08 10.63 5.09
C GLY A 210 8.53 10.38 4.67
N ARG A 211 8.96 9.10 4.78
CA ARG A 211 10.34 8.68 4.46
C ARG A 211 10.71 8.96 3.00
N GLU A 212 9.77 8.84 2.07
CA GLU A 212 10.00 9.16 0.66
C GLU A 212 10.24 10.66 0.44
N LEU A 213 9.54 11.53 1.18
CA LEU A 213 9.76 12.97 1.10
C LEU A 213 11.17 13.33 1.58
N LYS A 214 11.61 12.71 2.68
CA LYS A 214 12.96 12.93 3.24
C LYS A 214 14.08 12.47 2.31
N ALA A 215 13.84 11.46 1.47
CA ALA A 215 14.86 10.93 0.56
C ALA A 215 15.30 11.95 -0.50
N LEU A 216 14.53 13.03 -0.65
CA LEU A 216 14.85 14.15 -1.54
C LEU A 216 15.87 15.12 -0.94
N ASP A 217 16.13 15.05 0.38
CA ASP A 217 17.01 15.99 1.08
C ASP A 217 18.51 15.76 0.78
N ASN A 218 18.87 14.72 0.00
CA ASN A 218 20.24 14.40 -0.45
C ASN A 218 21.29 14.36 0.68
N GLU A 219 20.89 13.95 1.88
CA GLU A 219 21.81 13.75 2.99
C GLU A 219 22.74 12.55 2.71
N PRO A 220 23.99 12.56 3.20
CA PRO A 220 24.91 11.45 2.97
C PRO A 220 24.47 10.21 3.76
N ALA A 221 24.37 9.08 3.06
CA ALA A 221 24.03 7.78 3.65
C ALA A 221 24.96 7.41 4.81
N LYS A 222 24.37 6.88 5.89
CA LYS A 222 25.10 6.37 7.06
C LYS A 222 24.81 4.91 7.30
N LYS A 223 25.84 4.12 7.51
CA LYS A 223 25.75 2.74 7.97
C LYS A 223 25.81 2.72 9.49
N VAL A 224 24.75 2.23 10.12
CA VAL A 224 24.62 2.20 11.57
C VAL A 224 24.56 0.75 12.05
N LEU A 225 25.47 0.37 12.95
CA LEU A 225 25.45 -0.92 13.64
C LEU A 225 24.76 -0.78 14.99
N LEU A 226 23.63 -1.44 15.18
CA LEU A 226 22.93 -1.53 16.46
C LEU A 226 23.27 -2.85 17.14
N LEU A 227 24.03 -2.80 18.22
CA LEU A 227 24.37 -3.96 19.03
C LEU A 227 23.30 -4.17 20.10
N GLY A 228 22.65 -5.34 20.06
CA GLY A 228 21.63 -5.76 21.02
C GLY A 228 20.20 -5.65 20.48
N SER A 229 19.36 -6.58 20.91
CA SER A 229 17.94 -6.68 20.53
C SER A 229 17.00 -6.65 21.74
N GLY A 230 17.41 -5.97 22.82
CA GLY A 230 16.61 -5.81 24.04
C GLY A 230 15.45 -4.83 23.86
N PHE A 231 14.69 -4.60 24.94
CA PHE A 231 13.46 -3.79 24.91
C PHE A 231 13.64 -2.36 24.39
N VAL A 232 14.83 -1.78 24.55
CA VAL A 232 15.14 -0.40 24.09
C VAL A 232 15.60 -0.33 22.62
N ALA A 233 15.90 -1.47 21.99
CA ALA A 233 16.48 -1.49 20.66
C ALA A 233 15.48 -1.15 19.55
N ARG A 234 14.20 -1.52 19.71
CA ARG A 234 13.17 -1.31 18.67
C ARG A 234 12.88 0.19 18.44
N PRO A 235 12.62 1.01 19.46
CA PRO A 235 12.41 2.45 19.25
C PRO A 235 13.64 3.15 18.63
N CYS A 236 14.84 2.73 19.02
CA CYS A 236 16.10 3.23 18.43
C CYS A 236 16.19 2.87 16.94
N ALA A 237 15.96 1.60 16.60
CA ALA A 237 15.95 1.12 15.22
C ALA A 237 14.92 1.86 14.36
N GLU A 238 13.69 2.00 14.85
CA GLU A 238 12.62 2.76 14.19
C GLU A 238 13.00 4.21 13.93
N TYR A 239 13.67 4.87 14.89
CA TYR A 239 14.11 6.25 14.72
C TYR A 239 15.21 6.37 13.65
N ILE A 240 16.19 5.48 13.65
CA ILE A 240 17.29 5.48 12.67
C ILE A 240 16.74 5.33 11.25
N VAL A 241 15.80 4.42 11.06
CA VAL A 241 15.16 4.16 9.75
C VAL A 241 14.03 5.16 9.45
N ARG A 242 13.88 6.26 10.18
CA ARG A 242 13.08 7.40 9.68
C ARG A 242 13.83 8.18 8.60
N GLN A 243 15.17 8.15 8.63
CA GLN A 243 16.00 8.71 7.57
C GLN A 243 16.20 7.65 6.48
N PRO A 244 15.79 7.90 5.24
CA PRO A 244 15.87 6.92 4.16
C PRO A 244 17.30 6.53 3.77
N GLU A 245 18.25 7.42 3.97
CA GLU A 245 19.64 7.22 3.59
C GLU A 245 20.39 6.33 4.58
N ASN A 246 19.85 6.14 5.78
CA ASN A 246 20.43 5.27 6.80
C ASN A 246 20.24 3.81 6.44
N LYS A 247 21.32 3.04 6.53
CA LYS A 247 21.34 1.58 6.45
C LYS A 247 21.61 1.02 7.83
N LEU A 248 20.67 0.24 8.36
CA LEU A 248 20.74 -0.28 9.71
C LEU A 248 21.18 -1.75 9.69
N THR A 249 22.16 -2.10 10.52
CA THR A 249 22.51 -3.50 10.81
C THR A 249 22.19 -3.79 12.27
N ILE A 250 21.31 -4.76 12.53
CA ILE A 250 20.98 -5.20 13.89
C ILE A 250 21.79 -6.45 14.21
N ALA A 251 22.68 -6.35 15.19
CA ALA A 251 23.53 -7.45 15.62
C ALA A 251 23.07 -7.99 16.98
N CYS A 252 22.82 -9.30 17.04
CA CYS A 252 22.55 -10.01 18.28
C CYS A 252 23.26 -11.37 18.26
N ARG A 253 23.60 -11.93 19.42
CA ARG A 253 24.17 -13.28 19.50
C ARG A 253 23.21 -14.34 18.94
N THR A 254 21.91 -14.12 19.09
CA THR A 254 20.85 -14.99 18.57
C THR A 254 20.24 -14.35 17.32
N LEU A 255 20.45 -14.95 16.14
CA LEU A 255 19.99 -14.40 14.87
C LEU A 255 18.48 -14.15 14.82
N SER A 256 17.67 -15.08 15.34
CA SER A 256 16.20 -14.95 15.34
C SER A 256 15.72 -13.74 16.12
N SER A 257 16.43 -13.32 17.17
CA SER A 257 16.12 -12.10 17.92
C SER A 257 16.41 -10.83 17.10
N ALA A 258 17.48 -10.83 16.31
CA ALA A 258 17.77 -9.72 15.39
C ALA A 258 16.73 -9.66 14.25
N GLN A 259 16.34 -10.82 13.70
CA GLN A 259 15.31 -10.92 12.66
C GLN A 259 13.95 -10.40 13.15
N ALA A 260 13.53 -10.80 14.36
CA ALA A 260 12.30 -10.30 14.96
C ALA A 260 12.35 -8.76 15.18
N LEU A 261 13.49 -8.21 15.61
CA LEU A 261 13.65 -6.77 15.75
C LEU A 261 13.64 -6.03 14.41
N ALA A 262 14.14 -6.67 13.33
CA ALA A 262 14.21 -6.11 11.98
C ALA A 262 12.86 -6.16 11.23
N GLU A 263 11.88 -6.92 11.73
CA GLU A 263 10.61 -7.13 11.05
C GLU A 263 9.91 -5.80 10.74
N ASN A 264 9.52 -5.61 9.48
CA ASN A 264 8.89 -4.40 8.94
C ASN A 264 9.75 -3.12 9.05
N LEU A 265 11.06 -3.21 9.31
CA LEU A 265 11.97 -2.07 9.24
C LEU A 265 12.62 -1.99 7.85
N PRO A 266 12.48 -0.87 7.13
CA PRO A 266 13.15 -0.69 5.84
C PRO A 266 14.67 -0.61 5.98
N ASP A 267 15.40 -0.99 4.93
CA ASP A 267 16.87 -0.89 4.82
C ASP A 267 17.62 -1.42 6.06
N THR A 268 17.13 -2.53 6.61
CA THR A 268 17.62 -3.13 7.86
C THR A 268 18.09 -4.56 7.64
N THR A 269 19.32 -4.86 8.06
CA THR A 269 19.95 -6.18 7.93
C THR A 269 20.18 -6.82 9.31
N PRO A 270 19.53 -7.95 9.65
CA PRO A 270 19.82 -8.67 10.88
C PRO A 270 21.04 -9.59 10.72
N ILE A 271 21.95 -9.58 11.69
CA ILE A 271 23.12 -10.48 11.72
C ILE A 271 23.29 -11.17 13.07
N SER A 272 23.95 -12.33 13.05
CA SER A 272 24.43 -12.99 14.26
C SER A 272 25.82 -12.46 14.60
N LEU A 273 26.00 -11.89 15.80
CA LEU A 273 27.28 -11.39 16.27
C LEU A 273 27.46 -11.66 17.77
N ASP A 274 28.50 -12.41 18.11
CA ASP A 274 28.97 -12.53 19.49
C ASP A 274 30.04 -11.47 19.75
N VAL A 275 29.71 -10.49 20.60
CA VAL A 275 30.59 -9.38 20.95
C VAL A 275 31.84 -9.81 21.74
N THR A 276 31.86 -11.04 22.27
CA THR A 276 33.07 -11.61 22.92
C THR A 276 34.09 -12.13 21.90
N ASN A 277 33.69 -12.31 20.64
CA ASN A 277 34.60 -12.60 19.55
C ASN A 277 35.18 -11.28 19.01
N THR A 278 36.36 -10.90 19.49
CA THR A 278 37.03 -9.64 19.15
C THR A 278 37.18 -9.45 17.64
N ALA A 279 37.61 -10.47 16.90
CA ALA A 279 37.83 -10.34 15.46
C ALA A 279 36.52 -10.08 14.69
N ALA A 280 35.43 -10.74 15.09
CA ALA A 280 34.12 -10.52 14.49
C ALA A 280 33.55 -9.14 14.84
N LEU A 281 33.72 -8.70 16.09
CA LEU A 281 33.28 -7.37 16.53
C LEU A 281 34.02 -6.26 15.80
N GLU A 282 35.35 -6.35 15.71
CA GLU A 282 36.18 -5.39 14.99
C GLU A 282 35.80 -5.30 13.50
N ALA A 283 35.59 -6.44 12.85
CA ALA A 283 35.16 -6.48 11.45
C ALA A 283 33.79 -5.81 11.26
N ALA A 284 32.81 -6.16 12.09
CA ALA A 284 31.48 -5.56 12.01
C ALA A 284 31.52 -4.05 12.28
N VAL A 285 32.25 -3.59 13.30
CA VAL A 285 32.33 -2.16 13.63
C VAL A 285 32.97 -1.36 12.50
N ALA A 286 34.08 -1.85 11.90
CA ALA A 286 34.79 -1.14 10.85
C ALA A 286 34.01 -0.98 9.52
N GLU A 287 32.96 -1.79 9.29
CA GLU A 287 32.09 -1.65 8.12
C GLU A 287 31.04 -0.52 8.24
N HIS A 288 30.92 0.08 9.43
CA HIS A 288 29.88 1.05 9.77
C HIS A 288 30.46 2.41 10.17
N ASP A 289 29.67 3.47 9.97
CA ASP A 289 30.03 4.85 10.33
C ASP A 289 29.77 5.13 11.82
N LEU A 290 28.78 4.43 12.39
CA LEU A 290 28.34 4.57 13.78
C LEU A 290 27.99 3.20 14.37
N VAL A 291 28.44 2.92 15.58
CA VAL A 291 27.95 1.81 16.41
C VAL A 291 27.15 2.34 17.60
N ILE A 292 25.92 1.86 17.75
CA ILE A 292 25.05 2.12 18.90
C ILE A 292 25.02 0.86 19.76
N SER A 293 25.52 0.97 20.99
CA SER A 293 25.71 -0.15 21.89
C SER A 293 24.60 -0.20 22.95
N LEU A 294 23.65 -1.14 22.80
CA LEU A 294 22.55 -1.42 23.74
C LEU A 294 22.68 -2.82 24.37
N ILE A 295 23.92 -3.30 24.49
CA ILE A 295 24.31 -4.57 25.14
C ILE A 295 24.72 -4.30 26.61
N PRO A 296 24.93 -5.35 27.43
CA PRO A 296 25.37 -5.16 28.82
C PRO A 296 26.63 -4.31 28.95
N TYR A 297 26.67 -3.46 30.00
CA TYR A 297 27.69 -2.44 30.19
C TYR A 297 29.13 -2.96 30.22
N THR A 298 29.32 -4.22 30.61
CA THR A 298 30.62 -4.90 30.70
C THR A 298 31.35 -4.97 29.36
N TYR A 299 30.63 -4.90 28.24
CA TYR A 299 31.21 -5.02 26.90
C TYR A 299 31.56 -3.68 26.24
N HIS A 300 31.14 -2.54 26.79
CA HIS A 300 31.30 -1.25 26.10
C HIS A 300 32.77 -0.84 25.91
N ALA A 301 33.66 -1.16 26.86
CA ALA A 301 35.09 -0.90 26.69
C ALA A 301 35.66 -1.65 25.47
N ASP A 302 35.23 -2.88 25.20
CA ASP A 302 35.69 -3.65 24.05
C ASP A 302 35.06 -3.16 22.74
N VAL A 303 33.80 -2.70 22.77
CA VAL A 303 33.17 -2.00 21.63
C VAL A 303 33.94 -0.71 21.29
N ILE A 304 34.34 0.08 22.29
CA ILE A 304 35.10 1.32 22.08
C ILE A 304 36.48 1.00 21.50
N LYS A 305 37.20 -0.01 22.01
CA LYS A 305 38.48 -0.45 21.42
C LYS A 305 38.34 -0.86 19.95
N ALA A 306 37.30 -1.63 19.63
CA ALA A 306 37.00 -2.01 18.25
C ALA A 306 36.71 -0.78 17.37
N ALA A 307 35.97 0.20 17.90
CA ALA A 307 35.63 1.44 17.22
C ALA A 307 36.84 2.36 16.99
N ILE A 308 37.76 2.45 17.96
CA ILE A 308 39.04 3.16 17.81
C ILE A 308 39.83 2.58 16.63
N LYS A 309 39.92 1.25 16.55
CA LYS A 309 40.60 0.56 15.45
C LYS A 309 39.91 0.77 14.10
N GLY A 310 38.57 0.74 14.08
CA GLY A 310 37.74 0.93 12.89
C GLY A 310 37.54 2.39 12.47
N LYS A 311 37.95 3.36 13.31
CA LYS A 311 37.61 4.78 13.18
C LYS A 311 36.09 5.04 13.10
N THR A 312 35.33 4.28 13.87
CA THR A 312 33.86 4.31 13.92
C THR A 312 33.39 5.12 15.13
N HIS A 313 32.35 5.92 14.99
CA HIS A 313 31.76 6.64 16.13
C HIS A 313 30.97 5.69 17.03
N VAL A 314 30.86 6.00 18.33
CA VAL A 314 30.16 5.16 19.30
C VAL A 314 29.09 5.97 20.03
N VAL A 315 27.91 5.39 20.19
CA VAL A 315 26.87 5.87 21.11
C VAL A 315 26.49 4.76 22.07
N THR A 316 26.35 5.06 23.36
CA THR A 316 25.83 4.14 24.37
C THR A 316 24.95 4.86 25.38
N THR A 317 24.00 4.13 25.95
CA THR A 317 23.13 4.61 27.04
C THR A 317 23.76 4.47 28.42
N SER A 318 24.94 3.84 28.52
CA SER A 318 25.55 3.50 29.81
C SER A 318 26.44 4.59 30.37
N TYR A 319 26.51 4.63 31.71
CA TYR A 319 27.48 5.38 32.50
C TYR A 319 28.93 5.12 32.06
N VAL A 320 29.78 6.14 32.21
CA VAL A 320 31.21 6.02 31.93
C VAL A 320 31.93 5.21 33.03
N SER A 321 32.32 3.97 32.71
CA SER A 321 33.16 3.16 33.61
C SER A 321 34.63 3.59 33.59
N PRO A 322 35.45 3.27 34.62
CA PRO A 322 36.89 3.56 34.61
C PRO A 322 37.64 3.00 33.40
N ALA A 323 37.26 1.80 32.95
CA ALA A 323 37.84 1.16 31.77
C ALA A 323 37.53 1.92 30.48
N MET A 324 36.34 2.52 30.37
CA MET A 324 35.96 3.35 29.22
C MET A 324 36.66 4.72 29.29
N ARG A 325 36.73 5.31 30.47
CA ARG A 325 37.44 6.58 30.70
C ARG A 325 38.92 6.50 30.34
N ALA A 326 39.56 5.36 30.58
CA ALA A 326 40.95 5.14 30.22
C ALA A 326 41.21 5.19 28.70
N LEU A 327 40.18 5.04 27.85
CA LEU A 327 40.29 5.05 26.39
C LEU A 327 40.10 6.44 25.76
N ASP A 328 39.87 7.48 26.57
CA ASP A 328 39.53 8.84 26.07
C ASP A 328 40.60 9.43 25.15
N GLU A 329 41.87 9.38 25.55
CA GLU A 329 42.98 9.90 24.74
C GLU A 329 43.18 9.10 23.44
N GLU A 330 42.97 7.78 23.47
CA GLU A 330 43.04 6.93 22.28
C GLU A 330 41.88 7.23 21.31
N ALA A 331 40.66 7.45 21.82
CA ALA A 331 39.50 7.83 21.02
C ALA A 331 39.68 9.18 20.34
N LYS A 332 40.20 10.19 21.07
CA LYS A 332 40.56 11.50 20.51
C LYS A 332 41.63 11.38 19.44
N ALA A 333 42.69 10.61 19.68
CA ALA A 333 43.75 10.39 18.70
C ALA A 333 43.25 9.69 17.42
N ALA A 334 42.27 8.80 17.55
CA ALA A 334 41.61 8.14 16.42
C ALA A 334 40.62 9.06 15.67
N GLY A 335 40.27 10.22 16.24
CA GLY A 335 39.33 11.17 15.65
C GLY A 335 37.88 10.72 15.71
N ILE A 336 37.53 9.84 16.66
CA ILE A 336 36.15 9.35 16.82
C ILE A 336 35.44 10.05 17.97
N VAL A 337 34.13 10.23 17.83
CA VAL A 337 33.26 10.62 18.94
C VAL A 337 32.75 9.36 19.65
N VAL A 338 32.91 9.33 20.96
CA VAL A 338 32.32 8.33 21.85
C VAL A 338 31.35 9.07 22.76
N LEU A 339 30.06 8.90 22.52
CA LEU A 339 29.00 9.57 23.24
C LEU A 339 28.31 8.60 24.19
N ASN A 340 28.41 8.89 25.48
CA ASN A 340 27.90 8.07 26.56
C ASN A 340 26.66 8.71 27.18
N GLU A 341 25.96 7.94 28.00
CA GLU A 341 24.91 8.47 28.86
C GLU A 341 23.76 9.15 28.09
N ILE A 342 23.43 8.59 26.91
CA ILE A 342 22.34 9.09 26.05
C ILE A 342 21.09 8.19 26.21
N GLY A 343 20.54 8.15 27.42
CA GLY A 343 19.35 7.39 27.78
C GLY A 343 18.34 8.18 28.61
N LEU A 344 17.41 7.49 29.27
CA LEU A 344 16.53 8.12 30.27
C LEU A 344 17.35 8.48 31.52
N ASP A 345 17.89 7.46 32.17
CA ASP A 345 18.85 7.53 33.27
C ASP A 345 20.03 6.60 32.94
N PRO A 346 21.25 7.13 32.68
CA PRO A 346 21.59 8.56 32.59
C PRO A 346 21.24 9.13 31.21
N GLY A 347 20.97 10.44 31.15
CA GLY A 347 20.81 11.19 29.89
C GLY A 347 19.78 12.30 29.97
N ILE A 348 18.48 11.98 30.00
CA ILE A 348 17.44 12.99 30.25
C ILE A 348 17.68 13.67 31.60
N ASP A 349 18.12 12.91 32.60
CA ASP A 349 18.43 13.44 33.92
C ASP A 349 19.62 14.40 33.87
N HIS A 350 20.64 14.13 33.05
CA HIS A 350 21.78 15.04 32.85
C HIS A 350 21.36 16.31 32.12
N LEU A 351 20.58 16.21 31.03
CA LEU A 351 20.08 17.37 30.31
C LEU A 351 19.17 18.25 31.18
N TYR A 352 18.33 17.61 32.00
CA TYR A 352 17.47 18.31 32.95
C TYR A 352 18.27 18.96 34.08
N ALA A 353 19.31 18.30 34.59
CA ALA A 353 20.21 18.85 35.60
C ALA A 353 20.98 20.07 35.07
N VAL A 354 21.50 20.01 33.84
CA VAL A 354 22.15 21.15 33.17
C VAL A 354 21.18 22.32 33.03
N LYS A 355 19.99 22.08 32.45
CA LYS A 355 18.94 23.10 32.33
C LYS A 355 18.60 23.74 33.69
N THR A 356 18.41 22.92 34.73
CA THR A 356 18.05 23.41 36.06
C THR A 356 19.19 24.22 36.69
N THR A 357 20.44 23.80 36.48
CA THR A 357 21.63 24.52 36.95
C THR A 357 21.73 25.89 36.30
N ASP A 358 21.52 25.96 34.98
CA ASP A 358 21.51 27.22 34.23
C ASP A 358 20.41 28.16 34.74
N GLU A 359 19.19 27.66 34.94
CA GLU A 359 18.08 28.45 35.49
C GLU A 359 18.33 28.99 36.91
N VAL A 360 19.10 28.26 37.73
CA VAL A 360 19.51 28.71 39.06
C VAL A 360 20.56 29.81 38.95
N HIS A 361 21.56 29.65 38.09
CA HIS A 361 22.60 30.66 37.86
C HIS A 361 22.04 31.96 37.27
N GLU A 362 21.10 31.88 36.32
CA GLU A 362 20.42 33.05 35.76
C GLU A 362 19.67 33.88 36.82
N LYS A 363 19.20 33.22 37.89
CA LYS A 363 18.53 33.87 39.03
C LYS A 363 19.50 34.32 40.14
N GLY A 364 20.81 34.22 39.91
CA GLY A 364 21.85 34.56 40.88
C GLY A 364 22.04 33.55 42.01
N GLY A 365 21.47 32.35 41.89
CA GLY A 365 21.66 31.24 42.81
C GLY A 365 23.02 30.54 42.62
N LYS A 366 23.37 29.66 43.56
CA LYS A 366 24.58 28.81 43.49
C LYS A 366 24.18 27.35 43.69
N VAL A 367 24.73 26.45 42.87
CA VAL A 367 24.65 25.00 43.08
C VAL A 367 25.95 24.55 43.75
N SER A 368 25.86 23.94 44.92
CA SER A 368 27.01 23.36 45.65
C SER A 368 27.14 21.87 45.35
N GLU A 369 28.37 21.40 45.13
CA GLU A 369 28.69 19.96 45.02
C GLU A 369 28.33 19.16 46.28
#